data_AF-A0A976L1Y3-F1
#
_entry.id   AF-A0A976L1Y3-F1
#
_cell.length_a   1.000
_cell.length_b   1.000
_cell.length_c   1.000
_cell.angle_alpha   90.00
_cell.angle_beta   90.00
_cell.angle_gamma   90.00
#
_symmetry.space_group_name_H-M   'P 1'
#
loop_
_entity.id
_entity.type
_entity.pdbx_description
1 polymer ?
#
loop_
_entity_poly.entity_id
_entity_poly.type
_entity_poly.pdbx_seq_one_letter_code
_entity_poly.pdbx_strand_id
1 'polypeptide(L)'
;MKNKNLTLGILLVALAVIAYFIVYSNSGKVTTEKDKLLDSPFFKVDSATIDKLEIERNGKKIVLSKIGIEWKVTEPVDYKATQPFIASAIGDLKKYKLASRESDNPEFKDRFGFNDTNVAKITVYQAGNPAGTFEMGNATSGPSQTYVRKPGDKIIYRADGLLRMNFVKDDLQEWRDKSIISIP
;
A
#
# COMPACT_ATOMS: atom_id res chain seq x y z
N MET A 1 26.59 43.78 -49.55
CA MET A 1 26.56 42.30 -49.46
C MET A 1 26.10 41.95 -48.06
N LYS A 2 24.83 41.59 -47.89
CA LYS A 2 24.18 41.42 -46.57
C LYS A 2 24.82 40.22 -45.85
N ASN A 3 25.12 40.39 -44.56
CA ASN A 3 25.93 39.48 -43.73
C ASN A 3 25.26 38.09 -43.57
N LYS A 4 25.35 37.24 -44.61
CA LYS A 4 24.81 35.87 -44.63
C LYS A 4 25.26 35.04 -43.42
N ASN A 5 26.46 35.31 -42.93
CA ASN A 5 27.05 34.61 -41.78
C ASN A 5 26.40 35.04 -40.46
N LEU A 6 25.91 36.28 -40.35
CA LEU A 6 25.19 36.77 -39.17
C LEU A 6 23.78 36.16 -39.11
N THR A 7 23.09 36.07 -40.25
CA THR A 7 21.78 35.41 -40.33
C THR A 7 21.86 33.92 -40.02
N LEU A 8 22.94 33.25 -40.43
CA LEU A 8 23.15 31.82 -40.13
C LEU A 8 23.42 31.58 -38.65
N GLY A 9 24.19 32.47 -38.01
CA GLY A 9 24.45 32.40 -36.56
C GLY A 9 23.18 32.59 -35.73
N ILE A 10 22.33 33.54 -36.08
CA ILE A 10 21.05 33.77 -35.39
C ILE A 10 20.11 32.57 -35.54
N LEU A 11 20.07 31.96 -36.73
CA LEU A 11 19.25 30.78 -36.99
C LEU A 11 19.69 29.57 -36.13
N LEU A 12 21.01 29.36 -36.00
CA LEU A 12 21.58 28.29 -35.17
C LEU A 12 21.27 28.48 -33.68
N VAL A 13 21.36 29.71 -33.17
CA VAL A 13 21.01 30.02 -31.78
C VAL A 13 19.51 29.82 -31.54
N ALA A 14 18.65 30.26 -32.46
CA ALA A 14 17.22 30.03 -32.35
C ALA A 14 16.87 28.54 -32.35
N LEU A 15 17.50 27.73 -33.20
CA LEU A 15 17.33 26.27 -33.20
C LEU A 15 17.81 25.62 -31.90
N ALA A 16 18.94 26.07 -31.35
CA ALA A 16 19.45 25.57 -30.07
C ALA A 16 18.50 25.90 -28.91
N VAL A 17 17.91 27.10 -28.89
CA VAL A 17 16.93 27.50 -27.88
C VAL A 17 15.64 26.70 -28.03
N ILE A 18 15.14 26.48 -29.25
CA ILE A 18 13.97 25.64 -29.49
C ILE A 18 14.23 24.19 -29.09
N ALA A 19 15.39 23.64 -29.44
CA ALA A 19 15.80 22.29 -29.04
C ALA A 19 15.92 22.17 -27.52
N TYR A 20 16.55 23.15 -26.87
CA TYR A 20 16.62 23.23 -25.41
C TYR A 20 15.22 23.29 -24.80
N PHE A 21 14.33 24.13 -25.35
CA PHE A 21 12.97 24.24 -24.86
C PHE A 21 12.16 22.97 -25.09
N ILE A 22 12.32 22.25 -26.21
CA ILE A 22 11.66 20.95 -26.43
C ILE A 22 12.16 19.90 -25.43
N VAL A 23 13.48 19.82 -25.21
CA VAL A 23 14.09 18.87 -24.28
C VAL A 23 13.70 19.18 -22.83
N TYR A 24 13.64 20.45 -22.45
CA TYR A 24 13.35 20.86 -21.07
C TYR A 24 11.84 21.02 -20.79
N SER A 25 11.05 21.46 -21.76
CA SER A 25 9.57 21.61 -21.65
C SER A 25 8.84 20.26 -21.72
N ASN A 26 9.41 19.22 -22.33
CA ASN A 26 8.85 17.86 -22.27
C ASN A 26 9.13 17.15 -20.93
N SER A 27 9.72 17.82 -19.93
CA SER A 27 9.69 17.34 -18.54
C SER A 27 8.35 17.61 -17.83
N GLY A 28 7.33 18.07 -18.57
CA GLY A 28 5.94 18.00 -18.13
C GLY A 28 5.49 16.54 -18.11
N LYS A 29 5.40 15.96 -16.90
CA LYS A 29 4.87 14.62 -16.65
C LYS A 29 3.53 14.47 -17.39
N VAL A 30 3.51 13.69 -18.47
CA VAL A 30 2.27 13.26 -19.11
C VAL A 30 1.63 12.26 -18.15
N THR A 31 0.83 12.78 -17.21
CA THR A 31 0.05 11.97 -16.28
C THR A 31 -0.96 11.18 -17.10
N THR A 32 -0.57 9.97 -17.47
CA THR A 32 -1.47 9.01 -18.10
C THR A 32 -2.47 8.58 -17.01
N GLU A 33 -3.69 8.17 -17.34
CA GLU A 33 -4.63 7.65 -16.33
C GLU A 33 -4.04 6.52 -15.46
N LYS A 34 -3.01 5.82 -15.96
CA LYS A 34 -2.19 4.85 -15.23
C LYS A 34 -1.42 5.45 -14.04
N ASP A 35 -1.05 6.73 -14.11
CA ASP A 35 -0.39 7.47 -13.03
C ASP A 35 -1.37 8.00 -11.98
N LYS A 36 -2.68 8.11 -12.29
CA LYS A 36 -3.69 8.57 -11.31
C LYS A 36 -3.87 7.62 -10.13
N LEU A 37 -3.48 6.35 -10.27
CA LEU A 37 -3.49 5.38 -9.17
C LEU A 37 -2.29 5.56 -8.24
N LEU A 38 -1.20 6.14 -8.74
CA LEU A 38 -0.04 6.49 -7.93
C LEU A 38 -0.46 7.68 -7.05
N ASP A 39 -0.13 7.63 -5.76
CA ASP A 39 -0.59 8.51 -4.68
C ASP A 39 -2.01 8.29 -4.14
N SER A 40 -2.76 7.26 -4.60
CA SER A 40 -4.06 6.89 -4.04
C SER A 40 -4.07 5.47 -3.45
N PRO A 41 -4.80 5.22 -2.34
CA PRO A 41 -5.01 3.86 -1.83
C PRO A 41 -5.92 3.04 -2.74
N PHE A 42 -5.95 1.71 -2.59
CA PHE A 42 -6.85 0.85 -3.38
C PHE A 42 -8.33 1.13 -3.12
N PHE A 43 -8.66 1.58 -1.91
CA PHE A 43 -9.99 1.93 -1.46
C PHE A 43 -9.87 3.01 -0.39
N LYS A 44 -10.90 3.87 -0.28
CA LYS A 44 -10.94 4.93 0.71
C LYS A 44 -11.62 4.40 1.97
N VAL A 45 -11.00 4.63 3.12
CA VAL A 45 -11.57 4.31 4.43
C VAL A 45 -11.48 5.52 5.34
N ASP A 46 -12.51 5.72 6.15
CA ASP A 46 -12.38 6.59 7.31
C ASP A 46 -11.95 5.73 8.51
N SER A 47 -10.68 5.92 8.91
CA SER A 47 -10.07 5.24 10.06
C SER A 47 -10.89 5.31 11.35
N ALA A 48 -11.72 6.35 11.54
CA ALA A 48 -12.56 6.48 12.73
C ALA A 48 -13.77 5.52 12.72
N THR A 49 -14.18 5.09 11.52
CA THR A 49 -15.35 4.22 11.29
C THR A 49 -15.00 2.76 11.03
N ILE A 50 -13.70 2.44 10.93
CA ILE A 50 -13.23 1.06 10.84
C ILE A 50 -13.63 0.31 12.11
N ASP A 51 -14.34 -0.79 11.94
CA ASP A 51 -14.90 -1.59 13.03
C ASP A 51 -14.53 -3.06 12.96
N LYS A 52 -14.03 -3.56 11.81
CA LYS A 52 -13.53 -4.92 11.69
C LYS A 52 -12.37 -5.03 10.69
N LEU A 53 -11.38 -5.84 11.06
CA LEU A 53 -10.27 -6.26 10.20
C LEU A 53 -10.24 -7.79 10.15
N GLU A 54 -10.18 -8.34 8.94
CA GLU A 54 -10.00 -9.77 8.72
C GLU A 54 -8.65 -10.00 8.05
N ILE A 55 -7.85 -10.88 8.63
CA ILE A 55 -6.50 -11.17 8.16
C ILE A 55 -6.40 -12.68 7.93
N GLU A 56 -6.16 -13.05 6.68
CA GLU A 56 -6.01 -14.43 6.23
C GLU A 56 -4.57 -14.66 5.75
N ARG A 57 -3.89 -15.66 6.32
CA ARG A 57 -2.53 -16.06 5.92
C ARG A 57 -2.32 -17.54 6.22
N ASN A 58 -1.71 -18.27 5.29
CA ASN A 58 -1.35 -19.69 5.44
C ASN A 58 -2.54 -20.57 5.85
N GLY A 59 -3.72 -20.30 5.27
CA GLY A 59 -4.97 -21.00 5.59
C GLY A 59 -5.54 -20.68 6.98
N LYS A 60 -4.89 -19.81 7.77
CA LYS A 60 -5.40 -19.34 9.06
C LYS A 60 -6.06 -17.98 8.89
N LYS A 61 -7.12 -17.75 9.67
CA LYS A 61 -7.88 -16.51 9.70
C LYS A 61 -7.90 -15.97 11.11
N ILE A 62 -7.74 -14.66 11.24
CA ILE A 62 -8.04 -13.92 12.46
C ILE A 62 -8.99 -12.78 12.14
N VAL A 63 -9.99 -12.59 13.00
CA VAL A 63 -10.94 -11.49 12.90
C VAL A 63 -10.79 -10.60 14.12
N LEU A 64 -10.53 -9.33 13.87
CA LEU A 64 -10.43 -8.28 14.88
C LEU A 64 -11.67 -7.41 14.73
N SER A 65 -12.45 -7.25 15.79
CA SER A 65 -13.68 -6.46 15.78
C SER A 65 -13.69 -5.47 16.93
N LYS A 66 -14.17 -4.25 16.67
CA LYS A 66 -14.40 -3.22 17.68
C LYS A 66 -15.73 -3.48 18.36
N ILE A 67 -15.71 -3.77 19.65
CA ILE A 67 -16.89 -4.05 20.46
C ILE A 67 -16.96 -2.99 21.57
N GLY A 68 -17.90 -2.05 21.43
CA GLY A 68 -17.94 -0.86 22.27
C GLY A 68 -16.72 0.04 22.01
N ILE A 69 -15.88 0.21 23.03
CA ILE A 69 -14.68 1.05 22.96
C ILE A 69 -13.38 0.26 22.71
N GLU A 70 -13.40 -1.05 22.91
CA GLU A 70 -12.20 -1.89 22.82
C GLU A 70 -12.23 -2.76 21.56
N TRP A 71 -11.04 -3.07 21.04
CA TRP A 71 -10.89 -4.10 20.02
C TRP A 71 -10.70 -5.49 20.63
N LYS A 72 -11.34 -6.48 20.01
CA LYS A 72 -11.24 -7.88 20.39
C LYS A 72 -10.87 -8.74 19.19
N VAL A 73 -10.16 -9.83 19.45
CA VAL A 73 -10.12 -10.96 18.53
C VAL A 73 -11.44 -11.69 18.69
N THR A 74 -12.23 -11.81 17.62
CA THR A 74 -13.53 -12.52 17.64
C THR A 74 -13.46 -13.89 16.98
N GLU A 75 -12.47 -14.12 16.11
CA GLU A 75 -12.15 -15.43 15.55
C GLU A 75 -10.63 -15.64 15.57
N PRO A 76 -10.14 -16.87 15.82
CA PRO A 76 -10.92 -18.09 16.03
C PRO A 76 -11.48 -18.26 17.46
N VAL A 77 -11.07 -17.41 18.40
CA VAL A 77 -11.51 -17.45 19.81
C VAL A 77 -11.66 -16.02 20.31
N ASP A 78 -12.73 -15.74 21.07
CA ASP A 78 -12.95 -14.42 21.70
C ASP A 78 -11.85 -14.12 22.71
N TYR A 79 -11.11 -13.04 22.50
CA TYR A 79 -10.09 -12.58 23.40
C TYR A 79 -9.84 -11.08 23.27
N LYS A 80 -9.32 -10.46 24.34
CA LYS A 80 -8.89 -9.06 24.27
C LYS A 80 -7.75 -8.94 23.27
N ALA A 81 -7.85 -7.97 22.35
CA ALA A 81 -6.77 -7.73 21.41
C ALA A 81 -5.75 -6.74 21.98
N THR A 82 -4.50 -6.86 21.53
CA THR A 82 -3.44 -5.92 21.84
C THR A 82 -3.71 -4.59 21.13
N GLN A 83 -4.31 -3.62 21.85
CA GLN A 83 -4.78 -2.35 21.27
C GLN A 83 -3.70 -1.58 20.48
N PRO A 84 -2.44 -1.48 20.94
CA PRO A 84 -1.41 -0.76 20.19
C PRO A 84 -1.13 -1.34 18.79
N PHE A 85 -1.26 -2.66 18.62
CA PHE A 85 -1.05 -3.31 17.32
C PHE A 85 -2.15 -2.92 16.33
N ILE A 86 -3.39 -2.88 16.80
CA ILE A 86 -4.54 -2.49 15.98
C ILE A 86 -4.48 -1.01 15.62
N ALA A 87 -4.13 -0.15 16.57
CA ALA A 87 -3.93 1.27 16.32
C ALA A 87 -2.86 1.52 15.24
N SER A 88 -1.78 0.75 15.25
CA SER A 88 -0.71 0.84 14.23
C SER A 88 -1.21 0.43 12.85
N ALA A 89 -1.96 -0.68 12.76
CA ALA A 89 -2.55 -1.13 11.49
C ALA A 89 -3.55 -0.12 10.92
N ILE A 90 -4.48 0.40 11.73
CA ILE A 90 -5.43 1.43 11.31
C ILE A 90 -4.70 2.73 10.90
N GLY A 91 -3.65 3.10 11.63
CA GLY A 91 -2.82 4.25 11.30
C GLY A 91 -2.16 4.14 9.92
N ASP A 92 -1.71 2.94 9.55
CA ASP A 92 -1.19 2.68 8.20
C ASP A 92 -2.28 2.75 7.13
N LEU A 93 -3.46 2.15 7.39
CA LEU A 93 -4.61 2.23 6.46
C LEU A 93 -5.04 3.68 6.16
N LYS A 94 -4.87 4.59 7.12
CA LYS A 94 -5.18 6.03 6.95
C LYS A 94 -4.20 6.75 6.01
N LYS A 95 -2.91 6.38 6.04
CA LYS A 95 -1.83 7.17 5.45
C LYS A 95 -1.24 6.58 4.18
N TYR A 96 -1.45 5.28 3.93
CA TYR A 96 -0.75 4.60 2.86
C TYR A 96 -1.13 5.13 1.48
N LYS A 97 -0.18 5.02 0.55
CA LYS A 97 -0.34 5.40 -0.85
C LYS A 97 0.34 4.39 -1.74
N LEU A 98 -0.20 4.17 -2.93
CA LEU A 98 0.49 3.39 -3.95
C LEU A 98 1.58 4.26 -4.57
N ALA A 99 2.84 3.89 -4.41
CA ALA A 99 3.98 4.71 -4.83
C ALA A 99 4.47 4.38 -6.24
N SER A 100 4.39 3.11 -6.63
CA SER A 100 4.85 2.63 -7.94
C SER A 100 4.18 1.32 -8.32
N ARG A 101 4.04 1.10 -9.63
CA ARG A 101 3.75 -0.23 -10.20
C ARG A 101 5.07 -0.96 -10.40
N GLU A 102 5.23 -2.11 -9.77
CA GLU A 102 6.51 -2.84 -9.71
C GLU A 102 6.56 -3.99 -10.72
N SER A 103 5.44 -4.65 -10.96
CA SER A 103 5.34 -5.72 -11.95
C SER A 103 3.88 -5.99 -12.34
N ASP A 104 3.67 -6.49 -13.54
CA ASP A 104 2.44 -7.17 -13.98
C ASP A 104 2.71 -8.56 -14.56
N ASN A 105 3.98 -9.00 -14.54
CA ASN A 105 4.36 -10.35 -14.93
C ASN A 105 4.03 -11.34 -13.79
N PRO A 106 3.10 -12.29 -14.00
CA PRO A 106 2.73 -13.28 -12.99
C PRO A 106 3.89 -14.20 -12.56
N GLU A 107 4.91 -14.37 -13.40
CA GLU A 107 6.09 -15.21 -13.08
C GLU A 107 6.91 -14.64 -11.91
N PHE A 108 6.81 -13.34 -11.65
CA PHE A 108 7.52 -12.71 -10.55
C PHE A 108 6.73 -12.66 -9.24
N LYS A 109 5.48 -13.14 -9.21
CA LYS A 109 4.60 -13.05 -8.02
C LYS A 109 5.30 -13.56 -6.75
N ASP A 110 6.04 -14.66 -6.86
CA ASP A 110 6.70 -15.30 -5.71
C ASP A 110 7.87 -14.47 -5.19
N ARG A 111 8.61 -13.77 -6.09
CA ARG A 111 9.70 -12.85 -5.72
C ARG A 111 9.20 -11.67 -4.89
N PHE A 112 7.98 -11.22 -5.16
CA PHE A 112 7.30 -10.17 -4.41
C PHE A 112 6.53 -10.70 -3.20
N GLY A 113 6.56 -12.01 -2.94
CA GLY A 113 5.95 -12.63 -1.75
C GLY A 113 4.47 -12.97 -1.89
N PHE A 114 3.93 -13.04 -3.12
CA PHE A 114 2.56 -13.46 -3.40
C PHE A 114 2.43 -14.97 -3.68
N ASN A 115 3.14 -15.75 -2.87
CA ASN A 115 3.01 -17.21 -2.80
C ASN A 115 2.11 -17.60 -1.62
N ASP A 116 1.60 -18.82 -1.62
CA ASP A 116 0.54 -19.28 -0.70
C ASP A 116 0.96 -19.30 0.78
N THR A 117 2.26 -19.29 1.07
CA THR A 117 2.82 -19.35 2.44
C THR A 117 3.25 -17.99 2.99
N ASN A 118 3.22 -16.94 2.17
CA ASN A 118 3.65 -15.61 2.56
C ASN A 118 2.58 -14.54 2.34
N VAL A 119 1.73 -14.70 1.32
CA VAL A 119 0.67 -13.74 1.04
C VAL A 119 -0.28 -13.63 2.23
N ALA A 120 -0.59 -12.39 2.60
CA ALA A 120 -1.62 -12.11 3.59
C ALA A 120 -2.74 -11.30 2.94
N LYS A 121 -3.96 -11.80 3.03
CA LYS A 121 -5.16 -11.10 2.54
C LYS A 121 -5.79 -10.34 3.69
N ILE A 122 -5.97 -9.04 3.49
CA ILE A 122 -6.50 -8.10 4.48
C ILE A 122 -7.83 -7.56 3.97
N THR A 123 -8.90 -7.81 4.69
CA THR A 123 -10.22 -7.21 4.43
C THR A 123 -10.55 -6.22 5.53
N VAL A 124 -10.91 -5.01 5.13
CA VAL A 124 -11.27 -3.91 6.03
C VAL A 124 -12.77 -3.68 5.94
N TYR A 125 -13.40 -3.50 7.09
CA TYR A 125 -14.81 -3.17 7.21
C TYR A 125 -14.96 -1.83 7.92
N GLN A 126 -15.99 -1.08 7.51
CA GLN A 126 -16.39 0.17 8.14
C GLN A 126 -17.90 0.20 8.25
N ALA A 127 -18.41 0.64 9.41
CA ALA A 127 -19.84 0.69 9.70
C ALA A 127 -20.59 -0.60 9.29
N GLY A 128 -20.03 -1.77 9.63
CA GLY A 128 -20.59 -3.09 9.40
C GLY A 128 -20.46 -3.63 7.97
N ASN A 129 -19.90 -2.85 7.03
CA ASN A 129 -19.84 -3.20 5.61
C ASN A 129 -18.39 -3.40 5.12
N PRO A 130 -18.12 -4.31 4.16
CA PRO A 130 -16.81 -4.42 3.55
C PRO A 130 -16.42 -3.11 2.85
N ALA A 131 -15.32 -2.50 3.28
CA ALA A 131 -14.77 -1.27 2.70
C ALA A 131 -13.76 -1.57 1.57
N GLY A 132 -13.01 -2.67 1.70
CA GLY A 132 -12.10 -3.12 0.67
C GLY A 132 -11.20 -4.27 1.11
N THR A 133 -10.56 -4.90 0.14
CA THR A 133 -9.64 -6.01 0.35
C THR A 133 -8.38 -5.80 -0.47
N PHE A 134 -7.23 -6.15 0.09
CA PHE A 134 -5.96 -6.18 -0.61
C PHE A 134 -5.10 -7.35 -0.11
N GLU A 135 -4.13 -7.73 -0.92
CA GLU A 135 -3.13 -8.74 -0.57
C GLU A 135 -1.79 -8.07 -0.32
N MET A 136 -1.09 -8.52 0.72
CA MET A 136 0.25 -8.08 1.10
C MET A 136 1.27 -9.17 0.81
N GLY A 137 2.29 -8.80 0.05
CA GLY A 137 3.48 -9.62 -0.22
C GLY A 137 4.60 -9.32 0.77
N ASN A 138 5.83 -9.32 0.29
CA ASN A 138 7.02 -9.00 1.08
C ASN A 138 7.08 -7.51 1.44
N ALA A 139 7.68 -7.23 2.61
CA ALA A 139 8.20 -5.89 2.88
C ALA A 139 9.31 -5.58 1.86
N THR A 140 9.45 -4.31 1.51
CA THR A 140 10.56 -3.86 0.65
C THR A 140 11.76 -3.42 1.51
N SER A 141 12.83 -2.97 0.88
CA SER A 141 14.00 -2.43 1.58
C SER A 141 13.78 -1.03 2.18
N GLY A 142 12.75 -0.29 1.76
CA GLY A 142 12.48 1.05 2.25
C GLY A 142 11.63 1.08 3.53
N PRO A 143 11.65 2.22 4.26
CA PRO A 143 10.93 2.36 5.51
C PRO A 143 9.41 2.37 5.27
N SER A 144 8.69 1.49 5.96
CA SER A 144 7.22 1.41 5.84
C SER A 144 6.72 1.17 4.43
N GLN A 145 7.45 0.36 3.65
CA GLN A 145 7.10 0.03 2.28
C GLN A 145 6.83 -1.47 2.14
N THR A 146 5.71 -1.82 1.51
CA THR A 146 5.30 -3.21 1.31
C THR A 146 4.73 -3.40 -0.10
N TYR A 147 4.97 -4.56 -0.70
CA TYR A 147 4.30 -4.91 -1.96
C TYR A 147 2.85 -5.28 -1.71
N VAL A 148 1.95 -4.72 -2.51
CA VAL A 148 0.51 -4.97 -2.41
C VAL A 148 -0.13 -5.16 -3.79
N ARG A 149 -1.25 -5.88 -3.81
CA ARG A 149 -2.10 -6.01 -5.00
C ARG A 149 -3.56 -6.16 -4.61
N LYS A 150 -4.46 -6.00 -5.58
CA LYS A 150 -5.85 -6.39 -5.41
C LYS A 150 -5.97 -7.92 -5.43
N PRO A 151 -6.93 -8.52 -4.71
CA PRO A 151 -7.09 -9.97 -4.71
C PRO A 151 -7.27 -10.52 -6.12
N GLY A 152 -6.47 -11.53 -6.48
CA GLY A 152 -6.49 -12.14 -7.80
C GLY A 152 -5.91 -11.31 -8.96
N ASP A 153 -5.47 -10.07 -8.72
CA ASP A 153 -4.85 -9.23 -9.74
C ASP A 153 -3.38 -9.66 -10.00
N LYS A 154 -2.91 -9.43 -11.23
CA LYS A 154 -1.51 -9.66 -11.62
C LYS A 154 -0.63 -8.45 -11.32
N ILE A 155 -1.23 -7.26 -11.23
CA ILE A 155 -0.48 -6.03 -11.03
C ILE A 155 -0.05 -5.90 -9.56
N ILE A 156 1.25 -5.78 -9.36
CA ILE A 156 1.90 -5.57 -8.08
C ILE A 156 2.31 -4.11 -7.98
N TYR A 157 1.94 -3.50 -6.86
CA TYR A 157 2.31 -2.14 -6.51
C TYR A 157 3.22 -2.15 -5.29
N ARG A 158 4.07 -1.14 -5.15
CA ARG A 158 4.66 -0.79 -3.87
C ARG A 158 3.76 0.21 -3.17
N ALA A 159 3.37 -0.08 -1.94
CA ALA A 159 2.69 0.86 -1.07
C ALA A 159 3.68 1.48 -0.09
N ASP A 160 3.66 2.80 0.01
CA ASP A 160 4.41 3.59 0.98
C ASP A 160 3.50 3.94 2.17
N GLY A 161 4.07 3.95 3.39
CA GLY A 161 3.31 4.18 4.62
C GLY A 161 2.52 2.96 5.09
N LEU A 162 2.85 1.77 4.61
CA LEU A 162 2.19 0.50 4.94
C LEU A 162 3.23 -0.52 5.40
N LEU A 163 3.32 -0.76 6.71
CA LEU A 163 4.27 -1.72 7.29
C LEU A 163 3.65 -3.11 7.34
N ARG A 164 4.27 -4.08 6.67
CA ARG A 164 3.83 -5.48 6.71
C ARG A 164 3.67 -6.01 8.14
N MET A 165 4.61 -5.71 9.04
CA MET A 165 4.59 -6.19 10.43
C MET A 165 3.41 -5.66 11.26
N ASN A 166 2.75 -4.59 10.82
CA ASN A 166 1.56 -4.07 11.49
C ASN A 166 0.32 -4.93 11.19
N PHE A 167 0.32 -5.71 10.10
CA PHE A 167 -0.80 -6.57 9.70
C PHE A 167 -0.46 -8.06 9.80
N VAL A 168 0.80 -8.42 9.51
CA VAL A 168 1.24 -9.80 9.46
C VAL A 168 2.20 -10.07 10.60
N LYS A 169 1.72 -10.86 11.55
CA LYS A 169 2.49 -11.42 12.66
C LYS A 169 3.07 -12.78 12.28
N ASP A 170 4.10 -13.21 12.99
CA ASP A 170 4.67 -14.55 12.79
C ASP A 170 3.68 -15.60 13.31
N ASP A 171 3.09 -15.34 14.47
CA ASP A 171 1.92 -16.05 14.99
C ASP A 171 0.71 -15.10 15.08
N LEU A 172 -0.43 -15.52 14.51
CA LEU A 172 -1.69 -14.77 14.62
C LEU A 172 -2.14 -14.61 16.09
N GLN A 173 -1.69 -15.47 17.01
CA GLN A 173 -1.97 -15.28 18.43
C GLN A 173 -1.30 -14.05 19.06
N GLU A 174 -0.32 -13.43 18.40
CA GLU A 174 0.30 -12.18 18.88
C GLU A 174 -0.68 -11.00 18.92
N TRP A 175 -1.78 -11.08 18.16
CA TRP A 175 -2.86 -10.10 18.24
C TRP A 175 -3.60 -10.12 19.58
N ARG A 176 -3.45 -11.20 20.36
CA ARG A 176 -4.10 -11.38 21.66
C ARG A 176 -3.29 -10.73 22.77
N ASP A 177 -3.98 -10.06 23.69
CA ASP A 177 -3.38 -9.49 24.89
C ASP A 177 -3.08 -10.58 25.93
N LYS A 178 -1.87 -11.15 25.89
CA LYS A 178 -1.46 -12.27 26.77
C LYS A 178 -1.16 -11.86 28.22
N SER A 179 -1.59 -10.68 28.68
CA SER A 179 -1.41 -10.31 30.08
C SER A 179 -2.15 -11.29 30.99
N ILE A 180 -1.40 -12.05 31.78
CA ILE A 180 -1.97 -12.89 32.84
C ILE A 180 -2.45 -11.91 33.90
N ILE A 181 -3.78 -11.79 34.05
CA ILE A 181 -4.36 -11.12 35.21
C ILE A 181 -3.91 -11.92 36.43
N SER A 182 -3.01 -11.35 37.23
CA SER A 182 -2.79 -11.80 38.60
C SER A 182 -4.10 -11.54 39.34
N ILE A 183 -4.82 -12.62 39.62
CA ILE A 183 -5.98 -12.57 40.52
C ILE A 183 -5.39 -12.37 41.92
N PRO A 184 -5.76 -11.31 42.66
CA PRO A 184 -5.37 -11.15 44.06
C PRO A 184 -5.99 -12.22 44.95
#